data_AF-A0A4Q5XKC3-F1
#
_entry.id   AF-A0A4Q5XKC3-F1
#
_cell.length_a   1.000
_cell.length_b   1.000
_cell.length_c   1.000
_cell.angle_alpha   90.00
_cell.angle_beta   90.00
_cell.angle_gamma   90.00
#
_symmetry.space_group_name_H-M   'P 1'
#
loop_
_entity.id
_entity.type
_entity.pdbx_description
1 polymer ?
#
loop_
_entity_poly.entity_id
_entity_poly.type
_entity_poly.pdbx_seq_one_letter_code
_entity_poly.pdbx_strand_id
1 'polypeptide(L)'
;MNKYSLGLWVAALSLGCSGEPQSVGPDASPVTTGIEGESAVRAAVQPGGATRECFRYDSYLAALGELTAQCLGTVDSRLYHVGEDGLLTPSFRSCPLDPSRMSKIKQVLSVQRRGERAPFAAECLVERFEAAQEELNASGITSCPTWSKSRVINAIGHDTIAVVERSLSEPSAEVDARLSVDAPGVTRASLTLLDSGSELAAPPLNVFDLLEENSLYRVTSPLEGKGCESASACAATCAKAFTGFVVGAKGPQEVVTDPIAWLTDTTYKTSLEDPYLRATYYHPMSYYGGVPGVVFGDPNRAEPCGPNTTCLPELCTYYAGSHIKTRMQMDCLIPGDIETCASYCGPPLPKP
;
A
#
# COMPACT_ATOMS: atom_id res chain seq x y z
N MET A 1 -54.16 -13.70 -11.51
CA MET A 1 -54.10 -14.53 -10.29
C MET A 1 -52.66 -14.42 -9.78
N ASN A 2 -52.27 -13.80 -8.67
CA ASN A 2 -52.93 -12.95 -7.63
C ASN A 2 -52.01 -11.72 -7.35
N LYS A 3 -52.37 -10.57 -6.77
CA LYS A 3 -53.43 -10.06 -5.85
C LYS A 3 -53.11 -10.10 -4.33
N TYR A 4 -52.93 -8.89 -3.77
CA TYR A 4 -52.96 -8.45 -2.35
C TYR A 4 -51.76 -8.86 -1.46
N SER A 5 -51.26 -8.05 -0.49
CA SER A 5 -51.61 -6.70 0.05
C SER A 5 -50.30 -5.90 0.24
N LEU A 6 -50.15 -4.56 0.27
CA LEU A 6 -50.96 -3.41 0.75
C LEU A 6 -51.08 -3.30 2.29
N GLY A 7 -50.24 -2.45 2.89
CA GLY A 7 -50.29 -2.03 4.30
C GLY A 7 -49.86 -0.56 4.42
N LEU A 8 -50.65 0.25 5.14
CA LEU A 8 -50.59 1.72 5.14
C LEU A 8 -50.32 2.26 6.57
N TRP A 9 -49.62 3.39 6.67
CA TRP A 9 -49.49 4.35 7.79
C TRP A 9 -49.63 3.90 9.26
N VAL A 10 -48.67 4.35 10.08
CA VAL A 10 -48.99 5.25 11.22
C VAL A 10 -47.99 6.40 11.23
N ALA A 11 -48.47 7.64 11.30
CA ALA A 11 -47.68 8.82 11.65
C ALA A 11 -47.96 9.19 13.11
N ALA A 12 -46.93 9.65 13.83
CA ALA A 12 -47.08 10.18 15.18
C ALA A 12 -46.36 11.54 15.26
N LEU A 13 -47.14 12.62 15.36
CA LEU A 13 -46.67 13.90 15.89
C LEU A 13 -46.59 13.80 17.42
N SER A 14 -45.60 14.47 18.02
CA SER A 14 -45.83 15.26 19.24
C SER A 14 -44.60 16.06 19.67
N LEU A 15 -44.80 17.38 19.88
CA LEU A 15 -44.17 18.24 20.91
C LEU A 15 -42.61 18.35 20.91
N GLY A 16 -41.99 19.53 20.85
CA GLY A 16 -42.49 20.89 21.02
C GLY A 16 -42.24 21.44 22.43
N CYS A 17 -40.98 21.77 22.73
CA CYS A 17 -40.59 22.57 23.89
C CYS A 17 -39.71 23.74 23.42
N SER A 18 -40.24 24.96 23.52
CA SER A 18 -39.48 26.20 23.31
C SER A 18 -38.67 26.54 24.56
N GLY A 19 -37.42 26.98 24.40
CA GLY A 19 -36.60 27.57 25.46
C GLY A 19 -36.14 28.97 25.05
N GLU A 20 -36.49 29.99 25.84
CA GLU A 20 -36.11 31.38 25.62
C GLU A 20 -34.62 31.65 25.93
N PRO A 21 -34.01 32.70 25.34
CA PRO A 21 -32.60 33.02 25.54
C PRO A 21 -32.37 33.83 26.82
N GLN A 22 -31.43 33.39 27.67
CA GLN A 22 -30.92 34.25 28.73
C GLN A 22 -29.79 35.15 28.22
N SER A 23 -30.01 36.45 28.30
CA SER A 23 -28.97 37.47 28.15
C SER A 23 -28.08 37.50 29.39
N VAL A 24 -26.77 37.32 29.22
CA VAL A 24 -25.77 37.61 30.27
C VAL A 24 -24.86 38.74 29.75
N GLY A 25 -24.72 39.78 30.58
CA GLY A 25 -23.92 40.96 30.25
C GLY A 25 -22.41 40.75 30.38
N PRO A 26 -21.61 41.76 29.98
CA PRO A 26 -20.16 41.67 30.03
C PRO A 26 -19.63 42.04 31.42
N ASP A 27 -18.83 41.15 32.02
CA ASP A 27 -17.92 41.54 33.10
C ASP A 27 -16.52 41.00 32.80
N ALA A 28 -15.53 41.88 32.93
CA ALA A 28 -14.16 41.64 32.51
C ALA A 28 -13.23 41.53 33.73
N SER A 29 -12.46 40.44 33.82
CA SER A 29 -11.24 40.34 34.63
C SER A 29 -10.41 39.12 34.21
N PRO A 30 -9.10 39.08 34.51
CA PRO A 30 -8.12 38.46 33.62
C PRO A 30 -7.99 36.94 33.81
N VAL A 31 -7.89 36.22 32.69
CA VAL A 31 -7.46 34.81 32.69
C VAL A 31 -5.93 34.75 32.63
N THR A 32 -5.35 34.21 33.69
CA THR A 32 -3.91 33.93 33.80
C THR A 32 -3.50 32.84 32.81
N THR A 33 -2.46 33.08 32.02
CA THR A 33 -1.85 32.05 31.17
C THR A 33 -1.12 31.00 32.02
N GLY A 34 -1.60 29.77 32.01
CA GLY A 34 -0.96 28.62 32.64
C GLY A 34 -1.20 27.36 31.83
N ILE A 35 -0.37 27.13 30.80
CA ILE A 35 -0.38 25.89 30.01
C ILE A 35 0.65 24.94 30.60
N GLU A 36 0.26 24.21 31.65
CA GLU A 36 0.95 23.00 32.11
C GLU A 36 -0.09 21.90 32.25
N GLY A 37 -0.38 21.26 31.12
CA GLY A 37 -1.24 20.09 31.00
C GLY A 37 -0.44 18.92 30.45
N GLU A 38 0.54 18.42 31.22
CA GLU A 38 1.23 17.17 30.94
C GLU A 38 0.20 16.03 30.93
N SER A 39 -0.29 15.72 29.73
CA SER A 39 -1.17 14.57 29.51
C SER A 39 -0.34 13.31 29.65
N ALA A 40 -0.20 12.83 30.88
CA ALA A 40 0.53 11.62 31.22
C ALA A 40 -0.18 10.39 30.66
N VAL A 41 0.00 10.16 29.35
CA VAL A 41 -0.32 8.90 28.68
C VAL A 41 0.58 7.84 29.30
N ARG A 42 0.06 7.18 30.35
CA ARG A 42 0.66 5.98 30.91
C ARG A 42 0.56 4.86 29.88
N ALA A 43 1.56 4.81 29.00
CA ALA A 43 1.87 3.61 28.26
C ALA A 43 2.07 2.49 29.28
N ALA A 44 1.15 1.53 29.31
CA ALA A 44 1.27 0.33 30.13
C ALA A 44 2.39 -0.52 29.54
N VAL A 45 3.62 -0.31 30.00
CA VAL A 45 4.78 -1.12 29.63
C VAL A 45 4.52 -2.55 30.09
N GLN A 46 4.07 -3.41 29.17
CA GLN A 46 3.95 -4.83 29.45
C GLN A 46 5.35 -5.44 29.61
N PRO A 47 5.66 -6.12 30.73
CA PRO A 47 6.99 -6.64 30.98
C PRO A 47 7.21 -7.96 30.22
N GLY A 48 8.23 -7.99 29.36
CA GLY A 48 8.87 -9.25 28.92
C GLY A 48 8.30 -9.94 27.67
N GLY A 49 7.32 -9.35 26.98
CA GLY A 49 6.97 -9.79 25.62
C GLY A 49 8.00 -9.27 24.62
N ALA A 50 8.44 -10.11 23.68
CA ALA A 50 9.15 -9.61 22.50
C ALA A 50 8.21 -8.64 21.77
N THR A 51 8.65 -7.39 21.57
CA THR A 51 7.83 -6.36 20.91
C THR A 51 7.45 -6.85 19.52
N ARG A 52 6.17 -7.18 19.33
CA ARG A 52 5.64 -7.74 18.08
C ARG A 52 5.97 -6.78 16.94
N GLU A 53 6.85 -7.22 16.03
CA GLU A 53 7.43 -6.36 14.98
C GLU A 53 6.43 -6.10 13.82
N CYS A 54 5.28 -5.52 14.14
CA CYS A 54 4.21 -5.32 13.17
C CYS A 54 4.58 -4.38 12.02
N PHE A 55 5.65 -3.59 12.14
CA PHE A 55 6.20 -2.76 11.04
C PHE A 55 6.57 -3.58 9.79
N ARG A 56 6.83 -4.89 9.93
CA ARG A 56 7.09 -5.80 8.81
C ARG A 56 5.85 -6.06 7.95
N TYR A 57 4.66 -5.71 8.44
CA TYR A 57 3.38 -5.96 7.77
C TYR A 57 2.80 -4.72 7.06
N ASP A 58 3.34 -3.53 7.31
CA ASP A 58 2.85 -2.25 6.79
C ASP A 58 2.75 -2.27 5.27
N SER A 59 3.73 -2.85 4.63
CA SER A 59 3.82 -2.95 3.18
C SER A 59 2.83 -3.94 2.54
N TYR A 60 2.24 -4.89 3.30
CA TYR A 60 1.03 -5.59 2.85
C TYR A 60 -0.19 -4.67 2.90
N LEU A 61 -0.30 -3.81 3.92
CA LEU A 61 -1.34 -2.79 4.01
C LEU A 61 -1.17 -1.74 2.90
N ALA A 62 0.06 -1.35 2.57
CA ALA A 62 0.39 -0.47 1.45
C ALA A 62 -0.08 -1.06 0.10
N ALA A 63 0.31 -2.31 -0.17
CA ALA A 63 -0.12 -3.04 -1.36
C ALA A 63 -1.65 -3.24 -1.41
N LEU A 64 -2.29 -3.47 -0.26
CA LEU A 64 -3.75 -3.53 -0.15
C LEU A 64 -4.41 -2.18 -0.49
N GLY A 65 -3.83 -1.06 -0.06
CA GLY A 65 -4.30 0.29 -0.39
C GLY A 65 -4.26 0.58 -1.89
N GLU A 66 -3.11 0.34 -2.52
CA GLU A 66 -2.94 0.51 -3.98
C GLU A 66 -3.85 -0.44 -4.77
N LEU A 67 -4.02 -1.70 -4.32
CA LEU A 67 -4.99 -2.62 -4.92
C LEU A 67 -6.43 -2.14 -4.76
N THR A 68 -6.79 -1.55 -3.61
CA THR A 68 -8.13 -0.98 -3.36
C THR A 68 -8.39 0.20 -4.29
N ALA A 69 -7.41 1.12 -4.42
CA ALA A 69 -7.48 2.27 -5.32
C ALA A 69 -7.71 1.82 -6.77
N GLN A 70 -6.93 0.85 -7.26
CA GLN A 70 -7.07 0.28 -8.60
C GLN A 70 -8.35 -0.54 -8.79
N CYS A 71 -8.88 -1.16 -7.75
CA CYS A 71 -10.09 -1.99 -7.78
C CYS A 71 -11.37 -1.15 -7.85
N LEU A 72 -11.48 -0.14 -6.97
CA LEU A 72 -12.72 0.58 -6.66
C LEU A 72 -12.70 2.07 -7.04
N GLY A 73 -11.53 2.67 -7.28
CA GLY A 73 -11.39 4.12 -7.46
C GLY A 73 -11.59 4.92 -6.17
N THR A 74 -11.43 4.26 -5.02
CA THR A 74 -11.48 4.86 -3.68
C THR A 74 -10.65 4.03 -2.71
N VAL A 75 -10.19 4.64 -1.62
CA VAL A 75 -9.47 3.99 -0.53
C VAL A 75 -10.06 4.52 0.78
N ASP A 76 -10.59 3.60 1.58
CA ASP A 76 -11.43 3.86 2.75
C ASP A 76 -11.40 2.61 3.63
N SER A 77 -11.11 2.75 4.93
CA SER A 77 -11.01 1.61 5.83
C SER A 77 -12.35 0.86 5.99
N ARG A 78 -13.49 1.50 5.72
CA ARG A 78 -14.83 0.88 5.82
C ARG A 78 -15.11 -0.12 4.69
N LEU A 79 -14.22 -0.20 3.70
CA LEU A 79 -14.25 -1.20 2.63
C LEU A 79 -13.76 -2.58 3.08
N TYR A 80 -13.28 -2.71 4.30
CA TYR A 80 -12.91 -3.97 4.94
C TYR A 80 -13.51 -4.06 6.35
N HIS A 81 -13.55 -5.26 6.88
CA HIS A 81 -13.98 -5.56 8.25
C HIS A 81 -13.16 -6.71 8.82
N VAL A 82 -13.10 -6.80 10.14
CA VAL A 82 -12.53 -7.95 10.85
C VAL A 82 -13.63 -8.99 11.01
N GLY A 83 -13.39 -10.22 10.53
CA GLY A 83 -14.33 -11.33 10.65
C GLY A 83 -14.33 -11.95 12.06
N GLU A 84 -15.31 -12.81 12.33
CA GLU A 84 -15.36 -13.63 13.56
C GLU A 84 -14.13 -14.57 13.69
N ASP A 85 -13.46 -14.88 12.57
CA ASP A 85 -12.19 -15.62 12.55
C ASP A 85 -10.95 -14.77 12.86
N GLY A 86 -11.15 -13.48 13.20
CA GLY A 86 -10.09 -12.55 13.54
C GLY A 86 -9.25 -12.09 12.35
N LEU A 87 -9.80 -12.14 11.13
CA LEU A 87 -9.09 -11.80 9.90
C LEU A 87 -9.75 -10.64 9.15
N LEU A 88 -8.92 -9.75 8.64
CA LEU A 88 -9.31 -8.66 7.75
C LEU A 88 -9.85 -9.23 6.43
N THR A 89 -11.08 -8.87 6.08
CA THR A 89 -11.83 -9.36 4.92
C THR A 89 -12.45 -8.19 4.13
N PRO A 90 -12.50 -8.22 2.78
CA PRO A 90 -13.13 -7.14 2.02
C PRO A 90 -14.66 -7.15 2.20
N SER A 91 -15.25 -5.97 2.35
CA SER A 91 -16.69 -5.74 2.38
C SER A 91 -17.33 -5.72 0.98
N PHE A 92 -16.52 -5.86 -0.08
CA PHE A 92 -16.91 -5.89 -1.49
C PHE A 92 -16.55 -7.23 -2.14
N ARG A 93 -17.19 -7.55 -3.28
CA ARG A 93 -17.06 -8.87 -3.95
C ARG A 93 -16.44 -8.84 -5.35
N SER A 94 -16.24 -7.65 -5.92
CA SER A 94 -15.75 -7.47 -7.27
C SER A 94 -15.04 -6.12 -7.42
N CYS A 95 -14.15 -6.02 -8.41
CA CYS A 95 -13.46 -4.80 -8.77
C CYS A 95 -14.05 -4.24 -10.07
N PRO A 96 -14.86 -3.17 -10.02
CA PRO A 96 -15.52 -2.61 -11.20
C PRO A 96 -14.55 -1.91 -12.17
N LEU A 97 -13.38 -1.43 -11.71
CA LEU A 97 -12.38 -0.80 -12.57
C LEU A 97 -11.46 -1.82 -13.25
N ASP A 98 -11.01 -2.83 -12.50
CA ASP A 98 -10.17 -3.92 -13.01
C ASP A 98 -10.48 -5.23 -12.24
N PRO A 99 -11.28 -6.14 -12.83
CA PRO A 99 -11.65 -7.41 -12.19
C PRO A 99 -10.48 -8.28 -11.74
N SER A 100 -9.29 -8.14 -12.34
CA SER A 100 -8.11 -8.93 -11.97
C SER A 100 -7.59 -8.61 -10.56
N ARG A 101 -7.87 -7.40 -10.05
CA ARG A 101 -7.41 -6.95 -8.73
C ARG A 101 -8.04 -7.74 -7.58
N MET A 102 -9.23 -8.31 -7.75
CA MET A 102 -9.90 -9.05 -6.68
C MET A 102 -9.12 -10.30 -6.25
N SER A 103 -8.51 -11.01 -7.22
CA SER A 103 -7.63 -12.15 -6.92
C SER A 103 -6.40 -11.69 -6.14
N LYS A 104 -5.77 -10.59 -6.56
CA LYS A 104 -4.60 -10.02 -5.87
C LYS A 104 -4.91 -9.55 -4.44
N ILE A 105 -6.09 -8.97 -4.20
CA ILE A 105 -6.57 -8.59 -2.87
C ILE A 105 -6.72 -9.82 -1.97
N LYS A 106 -7.32 -10.91 -2.48
CA LYS A 106 -7.42 -12.19 -1.75
C LYS A 106 -6.05 -12.78 -1.45
N GLN A 107 -5.13 -12.73 -2.42
CA GLN A 107 -3.74 -13.20 -2.26
C GLN A 107 -3.01 -12.42 -1.16
N VAL A 108 -3.13 -11.08 -1.08
CA VAL A 108 -2.60 -10.30 0.07
C VAL A 108 -3.17 -10.80 1.38
N LEU A 109 -4.49 -10.80 1.51
CA LEU A 109 -5.17 -11.14 2.76
C LEU A 109 -4.94 -12.59 3.19
N SER A 110 -4.54 -13.48 2.26
CA SER A 110 -4.14 -14.86 2.55
C SER A 110 -2.94 -14.94 3.51
N VAL A 111 -2.09 -13.91 3.61
CA VAL A 111 -0.96 -13.86 4.56
C VAL A 111 -1.39 -14.13 6.00
N GLN A 112 -2.57 -13.64 6.38
CA GLN A 112 -3.12 -13.79 7.73
C GLN A 112 -3.35 -15.27 8.11
N ARG A 113 -3.49 -16.16 7.12
CA ARG A 113 -3.67 -17.61 7.31
C ARG A 113 -2.34 -18.40 7.25
N ARG A 114 -1.19 -17.76 7.05
CA ARG A 114 0.14 -18.40 6.88
C ARG A 114 1.00 -18.32 8.16
N GLY A 115 0.41 -18.65 9.32
CA GLY A 115 1.01 -18.40 10.64
C GLY A 115 2.44 -18.91 10.86
N GLU A 116 2.86 -19.99 10.22
CA GLU A 116 4.25 -20.50 10.31
C GLU A 116 5.29 -19.60 9.62
N ARG A 117 4.88 -18.86 8.57
CA ARG A 117 5.79 -18.06 7.71
C ARG A 117 5.60 -16.57 7.86
N ALA A 118 4.39 -16.18 8.22
CA ALA A 118 3.97 -14.83 8.57
C ALA A 118 3.40 -14.84 10.00
N PRO A 119 4.23 -15.12 11.03
CA PRO A 119 3.78 -15.17 12.41
C PRO A 119 3.27 -13.80 12.85
N PHE A 120 2.12 -13.81 13.53
CA PHE A 120 1.38 -12.61 13.95
C PHE A 120 0.80 -11.75 12.82
N ALA A 121 0.74 -12.24 11.57
CA ALA A 121 0.23 -11.44 10.45
C ALA A 121 -1.24 -11.05 10.61
N ALA A 122 -2.09 -11.97 11.07
CA ALA A 122 -3.50 -11.68 11.35
C ALA A 122 -3.62 -10.55 12.39
N GLU A 123 -2.98 -10.73 13.55
CA GLU A 123 -3.09 -9.77 14.65
C GLU A 123 -2.48 -8.42 14.30
N CYS A 124 -1.30 -8.37 13.66
CA CYS A 124 -0.67 -7.12 13.25
C CYS A 124 -1.47 -6.34 12.21
N LEU A 125 -2.10 -7.04 11.24
CA LEU A 125 -2.91 -6.39 10.21
C LEU A 125 -4.22 -5.87 10.81
N VAL A 126 -4.89 -6.67 11.66
CA VAL A 126 -6.12 -6.28 12.36
C VAL A 126 -5.88 -5.10 13.31
N GLU A 127 -4.90 -5.19 14.21
CA GLU A 127 -4.61 -4.17 15.23
C GLU A 127 -4.37 -2.78 14.61
N ARG A 128 -3.61 -2.73 13.50
CA ARG A 128 -3.36 -1.50 12.74
C ARG A 128 -4.60 -0.99 12.01
N PHE A 129 -5.39 -1.90 11.44
CA PHE A 129 -6.57 -1.56 10.67
C PHE A 129 -7.69 -0.98 11.57
N GLU A 130 -7.91 -1.59 12.74
CA GLU A 130 -8.88 -1.12 13.73
C GLU A 130 -8.51 0.25 14.30
N ALA A 131 -7.25 0.44 14.72
CA ALA A 131 -6.77 1.73 15.22
C ALA A 131 -6.97 2.87 14.19
N ALA A 132 -6.61 2.62 12.93
CA ALA A 132 -6.82 3.60 11.86
C ALA A 132 -8.30 3.82 11.49
N GLN A 133 -9.17 2.81 11.70
CA GLN A 133 -10.61 2.96 11.53
C GLN A 133 -11.24 3.79 12.65
N GLU A 134 -10.77 3.65 13.90
CA GLU A 134 -11.14 4.54 15.01
C GLU A 134 -10.74 5.98 14.72
N GLU A 135 -9.50 6.22 14.24
CA GLU A 135 -9.06 7.56 13.84
C GLU A 135 -9.91 8.16 12.70
N LEU A 136 -10.28 7.35 11.69
CA LEU A 136 -11.16 7.81 10.61
C LEU A 136 -12.55 8.18 11.15
N ASN A 137 -13.12 7.36 12.02
CA ASN A 137 -14.41 7.65 12.66
C ASN A 137 -14.36 8.94 13.50
N ALA A 138 -13.27 9.17 14.24
CA ALA A 138 -13.05 10.38 15.03
C ALA A 138 -12.86 11.65 14.17
N SER A 139 -12.38 11.52 12.94
CA SER A 139 -12.14 12.66 12.03
C SER A 139 -13.41 13.34 11.49
N GLY A 140 -14.58 12.69 11.62
CA GLY A 140 -15.84 13.16 11.04
C GLY A 140 -15.92 13.08 9.50
N ILE A 141 -14.96 12.44 8.84
CA ILE A 141 -14.99 12.19 7.39
C ILE A 141 -16.01 11.10 7.09
N THR A 142 -17.14 11.48 6.48
CA THR A 142 -18.22 10.55 6.12
C THR A 142 -18.05 9.91 4.74
N SER A 143 -17.31 10.55 3.84
CA SER A 143 -17.04 10.07 2.48
C SER A 143 -15.58 10.30 2.11
N CYS A 144 -14.94 9.29 1.52
CA CYS A 144 -13.54 9.36 1.11
C CYS A 144 -13.42 9.81 -0.36
N PRO A 145 -12.33 10.54 -0.72
CA PRO A 145 -12.14 11.00 -2.10
C PRO A 145 -12.14 9.85 -3.12
N THR A 146 -12.49 10.15 -4.37
CA THR A 146 -12.23 9.25 -5.49
C THR A 146 -10.78 9.38 -5.95
N TRP A 147 -10.20 8.28 -6.40
CA TRP A 147 -8.79 8.14 -6.78
C TRP A 147 -8.69 7.75 -8.25
N SER A 148 -7.85 8.46 -9.00
CA SER A 148 -7.49 8.10 -10.38
C SER A 148 -5.97 8.11 -10.54
N LYS A 149 -5.40 6.99 -10.99
CA LYS A 149 -3.95 6.87 -11.20
C LYS A 149 -3.53 7.75 -12.37
N SER A 150 -2.83 8.85 -12.07
CA SER A 150 -2.39 9.82 -13.08
C SER A 150 -1.18 9.31 -13.86
N ARG A 151 -0.17 8.79 -13.13
CA ARG A 151 1.04 8.20 -13.71
C ARG A 151 1.84 7.41 -12.67
N VAL A 152 2.77 6.61 -13.16
CA VAL A 152 3.91 6.11 -12.38
C VAL A 152 5.02 7.18 -12.39
N ILE A 153 5.65 7.38 -11.24
CA ILE A 153 6.88 8.16 -11.02
C ILE A 153 8.04 7.17 -10.97
N ASN A 154 9.17 7.49 -11.59
CA ASN A 154 10.36 6.61 -11.63
C ASN A 154 10.07 5.18 -12.13
N ALA A 155 9.21 5.05 -13.15
CA ALA A 155 8.89 3.75 -13.74
C ALA A 155 10.17 2.99 -14.13
N ILE A 156 10.36 1.77 -13.62
CA ILE A 156 11.64 1.05 -13.73
C ILE A 156 11.80 0.47 -15.14
N GLY A 157 12.48 1.21 -16.01
CA GLY A 157 12.82 0.80 -17.37
C GLY A 157 14.25 0.28 -17.53
N HIS A 158 14.57 -0.25 -18.71
CA HIS A 158 15.94 -0.70 -19.03
C HIS A 158 17.00 0.37 -18.79
N ASP A 159 16.71 1.64 -19.10
CA ASP A 159 17.62 2.77 -18.88
C ASP A 159 17.99 2.91 -17.39
N THR A 160 16.98 2.85 -16.50
CA THR A 160 17.15 2.92 -15.03
C THR A 160 18.05 1.80 -14.52
N ILE A 161 17.77 0.56 -14.95
CA ILE A 161 18.49 -0.61 -14.48
C ILE A 161 19.92 -0.67 -15.06
N ALA A 162 20.15 -0.22 -16.29
CA ALA A 162 21.49 -0.11 -16.86
C ALA A 162 22.37 0.93 -16.11
N VAL A 163 21.77 1.94 -15.47
CA VAL A 163 22.47 2.86 -14.55
C VAL A 163 22.80 2.14 -13.23
N VAL A 164 21.84 1.41 -12.64
CA VAL A 164 22.06 0.65 -11.41
C VAL A 164 23.14 -0.43 -11.58
N GLU A 165 23.05 -1.26 -12.62
CA GLU A 165 24.02 -2.31 -12.93
C GLU A 165 25.44 -1.75 -13.09
N ARG A 166 25.60 -0.61 -13.79
CA ARG A 166 26.89 0.07 -13.94
C ARG A 166 27.45 0.49 -12.59
N SER A 167 26.65 1.16 -11.77
CA SER A 167 27.05 1.66 -10.44
C SER A 167 27.44 0.52 -9.49
N LEU A 168 26.76 -0.64 -9.58
CA LEU A 168 27.10 -1.84 -8.82
C LEU A 168 28.40 -2.51 -9.32
N SER A 169 28.71 -2.41 -10.62
CA SER A 169 29.95 -2.94 -11.20
C SER A 169 31.18 -2.06 -10.96
N GLU A 170 30.97 -0.76 -10.77
CA GLU A 170 32.01 0.26 -10.59
C GLU A 170 31.83 1.01 -9.25
N PRO A 171 31.95 0.34 -8.08
CA PRO A 171 31.62 0.93 -6.77
C PRO A 171 32.52 2.10 -6.32
N SER A 172 33.53 2.47 -7.11
CA SER A 172 34.37 3.66 -6.92
C SER A 172 34.02 4.84 -7.84
N ALA A 173 33.05 4.69 -8.74
CA ALA A 173 32.51 5.78 -9.52
C ALA A 173 31.37 6.43 -8.73
N GLU A 174 31.61 7.62 -8.17
CA GLU A 174 30.51 8.49 -7.72
C GLU A 174 29.67 8.85 -8.95
N VAL A 175 28.54 8.19 -9.10
CA VAL A 175 27.61 8.49 -10.18
C VAL A 175 26.84 9.75 -9.78
N ASP A 176 27.20 10.88 -10.38
CA ASP A 176 26.54 12.18 -10.26
C ASP A 176 25.15 12.16 -10.96
N ALA A 177 24.30 11.23 -10.55
CA ALA A 177 22.96 10.97 -11.05
C ALA A 177 21.99 12.05 -10.54
N ARG A 178 21.91 13.17 -11.24
CA ARG A 178 20.86 14.18 -10.97
C ARG A 178 19.63 13.91 -11.83
N LEU A 179 18.56 13.47 -11.17
CA LEU A 179 17.22 13.41 -11.74
C LEU A 179 16.68 14.84 -11.94
N SER A 180 16.65 15.32 -13.18
CA SER A 180 15.88 16.51 -13.54
C SER A 180 14.41 16.12 -13.75
N VAL A 181 13.51 16.68 -12.93
CA VAL A 181 12.08 16.34 -12.91
C VAL A 181 11.22 17.33 -13.74
N ASP A 182 11.84 18.38 -14.28
CA ASP A 182 11.12 19.53 -14.86
C ASP A 182 11.00 19.47 -16.39
N ALA A 183 9.99 18.74 -16.86
CA ALA A 183 9.37 18.98 -18.17
C ALA A 183 7.88 18.55 -18.20
N PRO A 184 6.92 19.47 -18.42
CA PRO A 184 5.53 19.09 -18.61
C PRO A 184 5.37 18.33 -19.95
N GLY A 185 5.07 17.03 -19.86
CA GLY A 185 4.81 16.17 -21.03
C GLY A 185 5.89 15.15 -21.36
N VAL A 186 7.00 15.10 -20.61
CA VAL A 186 8.03 14.07 -20.79
C VAL A 186 7.89 13.01 -19.68
N THR A 187 7.46 11.80 -20.05
CA THR A 187 7.40 10.62 -19.15
C THR A 187 8.75 9.92 -18.95
N ARG A 188 9.82 10.47 -19.53
CA ARG A 188 11.18 9.97 -19.41
C ARG A 188 11.95 10.82 -18.42
N ALA A 189 12.41 10.21 -17.33
CA ALA A 189 13.49 10.77 -16.53
C ALA A 189 14.75 10.86 -17.42
N SER A 190 15.01 12.05 -17.98
CA SER A 190 16.30 12.32 -18.61
C SER A 190 17.32 12.57 -17.51
N LEU A 191 18.07 11.52 -17.17
CA LEU A 191 19.19 11.58 -16.24
C LEU A 191 20.34 12.34 -16.91
N THR A 192 20.33 13.67 -16.80
CA THR A 192 21.45 14.51 -17.22
C THR A 192 22.55 14.44 -16.16
N LEU A 193 23.64 13.74 -16.49
CA LEU A 193 24.94 13.96 -15.86
C LEU A 193 25.29 15.45 -16.04
N LEU A 194 25.16 16.22 -14.97
CA LEU A 194 25.47 17.65 -14.97
C LEU A 194 26.93 17.83 -14.58
N ASP A 195 27.68 18.53 -15.44
CA ASP A 195 29.08 18.84 -15.22
C ASP A 195 29.27 19.66 -13.94
N SER A 196 30.32 19.37 -13.18
CA SER A 196 30.43 19.68 -11.75
C SER A 196 30.74 21.17 -11.48
N GLY A 197 29.73 22.05 -11.56
CA GLY A 197 29.92 23.51 -11.50
C GLY A 197 28.86 24.36 -10.80
N SER A 198 27.95 23.80 -10.00
CA SER A 198 26.89 24.57 -9.31
C SER A 198 26.85 24.34 -7.79
N GLU A 199 27.05 25.43 -7.04
CA GLU A 199 27.48 25.45 -5.62
C GLU A 199 26.35 25.27 -4.59
N LEU A 200 25.14 24.92 -5.02
CA LEU A 200 24.04 24.45 -4.17
C LEU A 200 23.69 23.02 -4.57
N ALA A 201 24.65 22.12 -4.36
CA ALA A 201 24.50 20.70 -4.62
C ALA A 201 23.53 20.08 -3.59
N ALA A 202 22.38 19.61 -4.07
CA ALA A 202 21.66 18.55 -3.37
C ALA A 202 22.62 17.35 -3.20
N PRO A 203 22.54 16.60 -2.08
CA PRO A 203 23.37 15.41 -1.90
C PRO A 203 23.18 14.45 -3.08
N PRO A 204 24.23 13.70 -3.48
CA PRO A 204 24.10 12.70 -4.54
C PRO A 204 23.01 11.70 -4.16
N LEU A 205 22.09 11.45 -5.09
CA LEU A 205 21.04 10.45 -4.90
C LEU A 205 21.69 9.08 -4.74
N ASN A 206 21.17 8.27 -3.83
CA ASN A 206 21.60 6.88 -3.76
C ASN A 206 21.10 6.18 -5.03
N VAL A 207 21.94 5.38 -5.68
CA VAL A 207 21.57 4.69 -6.92
C VAL A 207 20.34 3.78 -6.75
N PHE A 208 20.10 3.29 -5.52
CA PHE A 208 18.90 2.52 -5.20
C PHE A 208 17.62 3.37 -5.17
N ASP A 209 17.70 4.69 -4.98
CA ASP A 209 16.54 5.62 -5.06
C ASP A 209 15.99 5.67 -6.51
N LEU A 210 16.81 5.32 -7.51
CA LEU A 210 16.37 5.14 -8.90
C LEU A 210 15.44 3.93 -9.08
N LEU A 211 15.46 2.97 -8.16
CA LEU A 211 14.55 1.81 -8.11
C LEU A 211 13.29 2.09 -7.28
N GLU A 212 13.15 3.27 -6.68
CA GLU A 212 11.95 3.67 -5.97
C GLU A 212 10.88 4.13 -6.97
N GLU A 213 10.22 3.14 -7.60
CA GLU A 213 8.99 3.38 -8.34
C GLU A 213 7.92 3.91 -7.37
N ASN A 214 7.18 4.92 -7.80
CA ASN A 214 6.10 5.55 -7.03
C ASN A 214 4.87 5.73 -7.93
N SER A 215 3.68 5.91 -7.34
CA SER A 215 2.45 6.15 -8.09
C SER A 215 1.83 7.49 -7.70
N LEU A 216 1.53 8.32 -8.70
CA LEU A 216 0.86 9.62 -8.52
C LEU A 216 -0.63 9.46 -8.80
N TYR A 217 -1.46 9.68 -7.79
CA TYR A 217 -2.90 9.71 -7.92
C TYR A 217 -3.44 11.13 -7.91
N ARG A 218 -4.41 11.40 -8.78
CA ARG A 218 -5.32 12.53 -8.63
C ARG A 218 -6.48 12.10 -7.75
N VAL A 219 -6.75 12.88 -6.71
CA VAL A 219 -7.84 12.65 -5.76
C VAL A 219 -8.89 13.75 -5.86
N THR A 220 -10.15 13.35 -6.00
CA THR A 220 -11.28 14.27 -6.11
C THR A 220 -12.26 14.02 -4.98
N SER A 221 -12.34 14.95 -4.04
CA SER A 221 -13.26 14.89 -2.91
C SER A 221 -14.58 15.59 -3.25
N PRO A 222 -15.75 14.99 -2.98
CA PRO A 222 -16.95 15.78 -2.74
C PRO A 222 -16.73 16.52 -1.41
N LEU A 223 -16.33 17.79 -1.46
CA LEU A 223 -15.95 18.61 -0.29
C LEU A 223 -17.14 19.01 0.61
N GLU A 224 -18.13 18.13 0.78
CA GLU A 224 -19.25 18.27 1.70
C GLU A 224 -18.88 17.68 3.09
N GLY A 225 -17.85 18.26 3.73
CA GLY A 225 -17.39 17.81 5.04
C GLY A 225 -16.35 18.75 5.68
N LYS A 226 -16.39 18.89 7.02
CA LYS A 226 -15.49 19.78 7.79
C LYS A 226 -14.19 19.13 8.26
N GLY A 227 -13.86 17.92 7.78
CA GLY A 227 -12.82 17.07 8.38
C GLY A 227 -11.38 17.29 7.91
N CYS A 228 -11.14 17.95 6.78
CA CYS A 228 -9.81 18.05 6.19
C CYS A 228 -9.65 19.27 5.26
N GLU A 229 -8.43 19.82 5.20
CA GLU A 229 -8.10 21.09 4.53
C GLU A 229 -8.02 20.99 3.00
N SER A 230 -7.86 19.77 2.46
CA SER A 230 -7.71 19.50 1.03
C SER A 230 -8.12 18.07 0.68
N ALA A 231 -8.31 17.77 -0.61
CA ALA A 231 -8.66 16.43 -1.06
C ALA A 231 -7.50 15.43 -0.83
N SER A 232 -6.24 15.86 -0.95
CA SER A 232 -5.07 15.04 -0.58
C SER A 232 -4.96 14.79 0.92
N ALA A 233 -5.31 15.77 1.77
CA ALA A 233 -5.39 15.54 3.22
C ALA A 233 -6.51 14.55 3.58
N CYS A 234 -7.71 14.67 2.99
CA CYS A 234 -8.78 13.69 3.18
C CYS A 234 -8.39 12.29 2.69
N ALA A 235 -7.70 12.20 1.54
CA ALA A 235 -7.22 10.96 0.98
C ALA A 235 -6.21 10.27 1.91
N ALA A 236 -5.26 11.02 2.48
CA ALA A 236 -4.30 10.50 3.46
C ALA A 236 -5.00 9.99 4.74
N THR A 237 -5.99 10.72 5.29
CA THR A 237 -6.75 10.27 6.47
C THR A 237 -7.56 9.02 6.19
N CYS A 238 -8.26 8.95 5.06
CA CYS A 238 -8.99 7.76 4.62
C CYS A 238 -8.08 6.54 4.36
N ALA A 239 -6.84 6.79 3.93
CA ALA A 239 -5.85 5.78 3.65
C ALA A 239 -5.05 5.29 4.88
N LYS A 240 -5.26 5.83 6.09
CA LYS A 240 -4.46 5.49 7.29
C LYS A 240 -4.39 3.99 7.61
N ALA A 241 -5.47 3.26 7.37
CA ALA A 241 -5.54 1.81 7.59
C ALA A 241 -4.66 1.00 6.62
N PHE A 242 -4.19 1.66 5.55
CA PHE A 242 -3.27 1.15 4.56
C PHE A 242 -1.87 1.74 4.82
N THR A 243 -1.28 1.45 5.98
CA THR A 243 -0.01 2.08 6.41
C THR A 243 1.07 1.92 5.33
N GLY A 244 1.83 2.98 5.04
CA GLY A 244 2.82 2.98 3.97
C GLY A 244 2.26 3.22 2.55
N PHE A 245 0.94 3.09 2.32
CA PHE A 245 0.36 3.35 1.00
C PHE A 245 0.59 4.79 0.53
N VAL A 246 0.23 5.78 1.36
CA VAL A 246 0.42 7.20 1.04
C VAL A 246 1.73 7.68 1.63
N VAL A 247 2.69 8.03 0.76
CA VAL A 247 4.03 8.50 1.15
C VAL A 247 4.17 10.02 1.03
N GLY A 248 3.25 10.71 0.36
CA GLY A 248 3.26 12.17 0.29
C GLY A 248 2.09 12.79 -0.47
N ALA A 249 2.10 14.13 -0.59
CA ALA A 249 1.13 14.91 -1.34
C ALA A 249 1.81 15.92 -2.25
N LYS A 250 1.28 16.13 -3.46
CA LYS A 250 1.75 17.12 -4.44
C LYS A 250 0.72 18.23 -4.63
N GLY A 251 0.43 18.94 -3.55
CA GLY A 251 -0.63 19.95 -3.50
C GLY A 251 -2.01 19.37 -3.15
N PRO A 252 -3.11 20.11 -3.37
CA PRO A 252 -4.41 19.84 -2.74
C PRO A 252 -5.23 18.70 -3.36
N GLN A 253 -4.81 18.17 -4.52
CA GLN A 253 -5.55 17.17 -5.31
C GLN A 253 -4.65 16.01 -5.80
N GLU A 254 -3.40 15.94 -5.38
CA GLU A 254 -2.48 14.88 -5.80
C GLU A 254 -1.79 14.24 -4.61
N VAL A 255 -1.75 12.91 -4.59
CA VAL A 255 -1.06 12.10 -3.57
C VAL A 255 -0.04 11.18 -4.24
N VAL A 256 1.09 11.00 -3.57
CA VAL A 256 2.17 10.08 -3.97
C VAL A 256 2.04 8.83 -3.12
N THR A 257 2.18 7.68 -3.75
CA THR A 257 1.89 6.36 -3.17
C THR A 257 2.95 5.33 -3.51
N ASP A 258 3.24 4.45 -2.55
CA ASP A 258 4.13 3.30 -2.73
C ASP A 258 3.41 2.22 -3.60
N PRO A 259 4.04 1.68 -4.67
CA PRO A 259 3.38 0.76 -5.58
C PRO A 259 3.32 -0.67 -5.03
N ILE A 260 2.50 -1.50 -5.66
CA ILE A 260 2.49 -2.96 -5.43
C ILE A 260 3.72 -3.60 -6.10
N ALA A 261 4.93 -3.30 -5.64
CA ALA A 261 6.17 -3.82 -6.24
C ALA A 261 6.29 -5.36 -6.17
N TRP A 262 5.46 -6.02 -5.37
CA TRP A 262 5.57 -7.46 -5.08
C TRP A 262 4.53 -8.34 -5.79
N LEU A 263 3.31 -7.82 -5.98
CA LEU A 263 2.17 -8.61 -6.48
C LEU A 263 1.76 -8.24 -7.89
N THR A 264 2.44 -7.28 -8.52
CA THR A 264 2.37 -7.13 -9.96
C THR A 264 3.33 -8.11 -10.61
N ASP A 265 2.80 -8.96 -11.48
CA ASP A 265 3.47 -9.24 -12.76
C ASP A 265 3.63 -7.89 -13.48
N THR A 266 4.64 -7.12 -13.07
CA THR A 266 5.00 -5.86 -13.72
C THR A 266 5.50 -6.26 -15.07
N THR A 267 4.66 -6.03 -16.08
CA THR A 267 4.87 -6.43 -17.47
C THR A 267 6.01 -5.63 -18.10
N TYR A 268 7.22 -5.98 -17.70
CA TYR A 268 8.38 -6.05 -18.56
C TYR A 268 7.90 -6.58 -19.90
N LYS A 269 7.92 -5.70 -20.91
CA LYS A 269 7.26 -5.96 -22.19
C LYS A 269 7.89 -7.23 -22.75
N THR A 270 7.06 -8.24 -23.00
CA THR A 270 7.45 -9.58 -23.44
C THR A 270 8.16 -9.55 -24.79
N SER A 271 9.43 -9.19 -24.75
CA SER A 271 10.39 -9.21 -25.83
C SER A 271 11.55 -10.08 -25.39
N LEU A 272 12.13 -10.83 -26.33
CA LEU A 272 13.34 -11.63 -26.06
C LEU A 272 14.57 -10.74 -25.79
N GLU A 273 14.44 -9.44 -26.04
CA GLU A 273 15.43 -8.41 -25.75
C GLU A 273 15.34 -7.93 -24.30
N ASP A 274 14.19 -8.13 -23.64
CA ASP A 274 13.97 -7.74 -22.26
C ASP A 274 14.94 -8.52 -21.33
N PRO A 275 15.83 -7.83 -20.59
CA PRO A 275 16.79 -8.50 -19.71
C PRO A 275 16.10 -9.15 -18.50
N TYR A 276 14.98 -8.61 -18.01
CA TYR A 276 14.26 -9.11 -16.84
C TYR A 276 13.69 -10.52 -17.07
N LEU A 277 13.47 -10.91 -18.33
CA LEU A 277 12.99 -12.23 -18.74
C LEU A 277 14.12 -13.22 -19.14
N ARG A 278 15.40 -12.84 -19.02
CA ARG A 278 16.53 -13.72 -19.41
C ARG A 278 16.91 -14.70 -18.30
N ALA A 279 17.25 -15.93 -18.68
CA ALA A 279 17.62 -17.04 -17.79
C ALA A 279 18.86 -16.82 -16.89
N THR A 280 19.52 -15.67 -16.97
CA THR A 280 20.69 -15.29 -16.16
C THR A 280 20.48 -14.03 -15.30
N TYR A 281 19.34 -13.34 -15.47
CA TYR A 281 19.11 -12.02 -14.90
C TYR A 281 18.89 -12.04 -13.37
N TYR A 282 19.15 -10.91 -12.73
CA TYR A 282 19.12 -10.71 -11.29
C TYR A 282 18.13 -9.60 -10.93
N HIS A 283 17.04 -9.94 -10.26
CA HIS A 283 16.12 -8.93 -9.73
C HIS A 283 16.62 -8.38 -8.39
N PRO A 284 16.86 -7.06 -8.26
CA PRO A 284 17.31 -6.44 -7.01
C PRO A 284 16.14 -6.24 -6.04
N MET A 285 15.66 -7.33 -5.45
CA MET A 285 14.78 -7.35 -4.28
C MET A 285 15.21 -8.52 -3.38
N SER A 286 16.46 -8.47 -2.93
CA SER A 286 17.03 -9.51 -2.07
C SER A 286 16.55 -9.31 -0.63
N TYR A 287 15.67 -10.19 -0.18
CA TYR A 287 15.06 -10.07 1.15
C TYR A 287 15.63 -11.04 2.17
N TYR A 288 15.79 -10.53 3.39
CA TYR A 288 16.21 -11.25 4.60
C TYR A 288 15.03 -11.46 5.55
N GLY A 289 14.81 -12.71 5.97
CA GLY A 289 13.78 -13.08 6.96
C GLY A 289 12.35 -13.17 6.39
N GLY A 290 11.36 -13.32 7.26
CA GLY A 290 9.94 -13.49 6.90
C GLY A 290 9.24 -12.20 6.42
N VAL A 291 9.95 -11.32 5.71
CA VAL A 291 9.38 -10.10 5.15
C VAL A 291 8.66 -10.38 3.82
N PRO A 292 7.61 -9.61 3.48
CA PRO A 292 6.70 -9.89 2.36
C PRO A 292 7.33 -10.36 1.04
N GLY A 293 8.38 -9.71 0.55
CA GLY A 293 8.98 -10.05 -0.74
C GLY A 293 9.75 -11.39 -0.79
N VAL A 294 9.95 -12.09 0.35
CA VAL A 294 10.36 -13.50 0.34
C VAL A 294 9.17 -14.43 0.03
N VAL A 295 7.96 -14.02 0.44
CA VAL A 295 6.78 -14.91 0.55
C VAL A 295 5.70 -14.60 -0.49
N PHE A 296 5.74 -13.43 -1.13
CA PHE A 296 4.71 -12.99 -2.08
C PHE A 296 5.30 -12.32 -3.33
N GLY A 297 5.53 -13.12 -4.36
CA GLY A 297 5.30 -12.70 -5.74
C GLY A 297 3.86 -12.99 -6.18
N ASP A 298 3.43 -12.40 -7.30
CA ASP A 298 2.29 -12.90 -8.09
C ASP A 298 2.48 -14.41 -8.36
N PRO A 299 1.48 -15.29 -8.12
CA PRO A 299 1.68 -16.73 -8.30
C PRO A 299 2.02 -17.12 -9.74
N ASN A 300 1.67 -16.29 -10.73
CA ASN A 300 2.11 -16.50 -12.13
C ASN A 300 3.65 -16.48 -12.26
N ARG A 301 4.41 -15.87 -11.35
CA ARG A 301 5.90 -15.92 -11.38
C ARG A 301 6.45 -17.34 -11.14
N ALA A 302 5.67 -18.21 -10.49
CA ALA A 302 5.98 -19.63 -10.38
C ALA A 302 5.52 -20.44 -11.60
N GLU A 303 4.50 -19.98 -12.34
CA GLU A 303 3.95 -20.63 -13.54
C GLU A 303 3.72 -19.60 -14.69
N PRO A 304 4.78 -18.98 -15.25
CA PRO A 304 4.67 -17.73 -16.04
C PRO A 304 4.00 -17.86 -17.40
N CYS A 305 3.70 -19.07 -17.84
CA CYS A 305 2.96 -19.34 -19.07
C CYS A 305 1.60 -20.01 -18.83
N GLY A 306 1.14 -19.97 -17.57
CA GLY A 306 -0.13 -20.51 -17.12
C GLY A 306 -0.22 -22.04 -17.15
N PRO A 307 -1.38 -22.58 -16.71
CA PRO A 307 -1.60 -24.01 -16.75
C PRO A 307 -1.55 -24.53 -18.20
N ASN A 308 -0.88 -25.67 -18.38
CA ASN A 308 -0.66 -26.39 -19.64
C ASN A 308 0.45 -25.86 -20.57
N THR A 309 1.25 -24.87 -20.17
CA THR A 309 2.45 -24.44 -20.94
C THR A 309 3.75 -24.71 -20.18
N THR A 310 4.73 -25.35 -20.82
CA THR A 310 6.04 -25.64 -20.22
C THR A 310 6.97 -24.44 -20.24
N CYS A 311 6.78 -23.54 -19.28
CA CYS A 311 7.78 -22.54 -18.91
C CYS A 311 8.39 -22.87 -17.55
N LEU A 312 9.66 -22.51 -17.37
CA LEU A 312 10.34 -22.70 -16.09
C LEU A 312 9.90 -21.59 -15.12
N PRO A 313 9.69 -21.89 -13.83
CA PRO A 313 9.48 -20.86 -12.81
C PRO A 313 10.64 -19.87 -12.78
N GLU A 314 10.34 -18.60 -12.51
CA GLU A 314 11.31 -17.51 -12.43
C GLU A 314 12.46 -17.85 -11.47
N LEU A 315 13.68 -17.45 -11.82
CA LEU A 315 14.83 -17.56 -10.92
C LEU A 315 14.82 -16.39 -9.94
N CYS A 316 14.95 -16.69 -8.66
CA CYS A 316 14.94 -15.71 -7.58
C CYS A 316 16.14 -15.94 -6.64
N THR A 317 16.42 -14.96 -5.78
CA THR A 317 17.53 -15.04 -4.82
C THR A 317 17.01 -14.97 -3.39
N TYR A 318 17.19 -16.05 -2.64
CA TYR A 318 16.82 -16.18 -1.22
C TYR A 318 18.07 -16.03 -0.34
N TYR A 319 18.01 -15.27 0.75
CA TYR A 319 19.13 -15.12 1.67
C TYR A 319 18.98 -16.03 2.91
N ALA A 320 19.95 -16.93 3.11
CA ALA A 320 20.11 -17.76 4.30
C ALA A 320 21.56 -17.75 4.79
N GLY A 321 22.03 -16.58 5.21
CA GLY A 321 23.45 -16.33 5.52
C GLY A 321 24.34 -16.15 4.29
N SER A 322 23.84 -16.51 3.11
CA SER A 322 24.36 -16.17 1.78
C SER A 322 23.20 -16.08 0.79
N HIS A 323 23.44 -15.42 -0.36
CA HIS A 323 22.47 -15.33 -1.45
C HIS A 323 22.46 -16.63 -2.26
N ILE A 324 21.36 -17.38 -2.16
CA ILE A 324 21.13 -18.65 -2.86
C ILE A 324 20.18 -18.40 -4.02
N LYS A 325 20.63 -18.68 -5.25
CA LYS A 325 19.74 -18.70 -6.43
C LYS A 325 18.86 -19.96 -6.37
N THR A 326 17.55 -19.77 -6.42
CA THR A 326 16.53 -20.82 -6.42
C THR A 326 15.44 -20.49 -7.45
N ARG A 327 14.39 -21.29 -7.51
CA ARG A 327 13.19 -21.01 -8.31
C ARG A 327 12.07 -20.47 -7.43
N MET A 328 11.26 -19.59 -7.99
CA MET A 328 9.95 -19.26 -7.43
C MET A 328 9.09 -20.52 -7.35
N GLN A 329 8.30 -20.64 -6.29
CA GLN A 329 7.43 -21.78 -6.02
C GLN A 329 6.04 -21.30 -5.63
N MET A 330 4.99 -22.07 -5.95
CA MET A 330 3.65 -21.76 -5.42
C MET A 330 3.49 -22.25 -3.98
N ASP A 331 2.91 -21.39 -3.16
CA ASP A 331 2.43 -21.69 -1.81
C ASP A 331 0.92 -21.43 -1.73
N CYS A 332 0.10 -22.48 -1.83
CA CYS A 332 -1.35 -22.39 -1.87
C CYS A 332 -1.97 -22.92 -0.58
N LEU A 333 -2.84 -22.15 0.07
CA LEU A 333 -3.58 -22.62 1.26
C LEU A 333 -4.57 -23.73 0.88
N ILE A 334 -5.16 -23.63 -0.32
CA ILE A 334 -6.02 -24.65 -0.92
C ILE A 334 -5.32 -25.13 -2.20
N PRO A 335 -4.88 -26.39 -2.28
CA PRO A 335 -4.22 -26.92 -3.48
C PRO A 335 -5.10 -26.76 -4.73
N GLY A 336 -4.57 -26.08 -5.74
CA GLY A 336 -5.27 -25.81 -7.01
C GLY A 336 -6.11 -24.53 -7.04
N ASP A 337 -6.26 -23.80 -5.93
CA ASP A 337 -6.94 -22.50 -5.90
C ASP A 337 -5.92 -21.35 -5.94
N ILE A 338 -5.76 -20.76 -7.14
CA ILE A 338 -4.84 -19.66 -7.42
C ILE A 338 -5.15 -18.37 -6.63
N GLU A 339 -6.38 -18.17 -6.15
CA GLU A 339 -6.71 -17.03 -5.28
C GLU A 339 -6.10 -17.19 -3.87
N THR A 340 -5.75 -18.41 -3.49
CA THR A 340 -5.05 -18.74 -2.23
C THR A 340 -3.55 -18.98 -2.40
N CYS A 341 -3.03 -18.89 -3.63
CA CYS A 341 -1.62 -19.08 -3.93
C CYS A 341 -0.84 -17.76 -3.84
N ALA A 342 0.34 -17.83 -3.25
CA ALA A 342 1.40 -16.82 -3.37
C ALA A 342 2.61 -17.48 -4.03
N SER A 343 3.49 -16.72 -4.70
CA SER A 343 4.81 -17.26 -5.06
C SER A 343 5.87 -16.91 -4.02
N TYR A 344 6.64 -17.93 -3.60
CA TYR A 344 7.65 -17.87 -2.55
C TYR A 344 9.05 -18.12 -3.14
N CYS A 345 10.05 -17.36 -2.67
CA CYS A 345 11.45 -17.57 -3.01
C CYS A 345 12.20 -18.28 -1.87
N GLY A 346 12.58 -19.53 -2.07
CA GLY A 346 13.35 -20.29 -1.09
C GLY A 346 13.52 -21.77 -1.44
N PRO A 347 13.87 -22.63 -0.46
CA PRO A 347 13.94 -24.08 -0.63
C PRO A 347 12.54 -24.71 -0.83
N PRO A 348 12.45 -25.93 -1.38
CA PRO A 348 11.19 -26.66 -1.49
C PRO A 348 10.45 -26.79 -0.16
N LEU A 349 9.17 -26.44 -0.19
CA LEU A 349 8.29 -26.57 0.97
C LEU A 349 8.05 -28.06 1.27
N PRO A 350 7.92 -28.46 2.55
CA PRO A 350 7.36 -29.77 2.88
C PRO A 350 6.01 -29.95 2.18
N LYS A 351 5.78 -31.12 1.60
CA LYS A 351 4.44 -31.45 1.10
C LYS A 351 3.49 -31.57 2.29
N PRO A 352 2.27 -31.02 2.21
CA PRO A 352 1.25 -31.17 3.24
C PRO A 352 0.82 -32.63 3.41
#